data_AF-A0A4P8ZX37-F1
#
_entry.id   AF-A0A4P8ZX37-F1
#
_cell.length_a   1.000
_cell.length_b   1.000
_cell.length_c   1.000
_cell.angle_alpha   90.00
_cell.angle_beta   90.00
_cell.angle_gamma   90.00
#
_symmetry.space_group_name_H-M   'P 1'
#
loop_
_entity.id
_entity.type
_entity.pdbx_description
1 polymer ?
#
loop_
_entity_poly.entity_id
_entity_poly.type
_entity_poly.pdbx_seq_one_letter_code
_entity_poly.pdbx_strand_id
1 'polypeptide(L)'
;MQLAMTETNTTNISTASEGTPSSQVDEKSLLPETEGKKLGVLSRVKRTMSNLALRLMARGEGGQANGDNGGADSENSDGAEKAEETLDDETLQRIEEIEEECDFYTDLLMGYRNSDIINAFIYCEYEKIEKFIPNIREVVASDSRLNPESEETDDRYYDLCYAETTLSRLIQDNIAAFFSEHYERMPKFTDRLRHTMRDMLDSIRSYFDNSYDTHELAVKLMNAERVLPKEIIEDLRDTIINEVARCMKVQWHDFNKCVDWLGSHGFPPEYWPRDAREQKDFPESLRSRILAGDEIEREFFDLEIIDYFVRSTADIHGGDESVLTNPDIVRRSYLIEEYLAGRWPDIAPKVFINGHEDEDSCSALINTIYQIGEANAKKLHEELGITHFGDWSPETLKGTLKLLETGCTESGKPATIIVRGVTGDHNGAASGYRNIKSADTFAVEINHTSDLSDVVAKLERVGVDSNTFDTVVLFGHGSEKHFFMSSYEKIPPNHREWYNKKGMRSLIETLEIDTIILNSCHPLVQEKRFETLTVGNKPQQRRGTAPALSQAFPQIQVISGLDGTVYSGIERTGNMQITTRDNTGGESSMTAVTKNGLTRAHREEVKIHE
;
A
#
# COMPACT_ATOMS: atom_id res chain seq x y z
N MET A 1 14.18 5.52 47.44
CA MET A 1 15.15 6.63 47.67
C MET A 1 16.48 6.16 47.10
N GLN A 2 16.84 6.56 45.88
CA GLN A 2 17.50 7.84 45.52
C GLN A 2 18.89 7.98 46.19
N LEU A 3 20.00 8.27 45.51
CA LEU A 3 20.37 8.50 44.09
C LEU A 3 21.80 7.88 43.91
N ALA A 4 22.28 7.41 42.74
CA ALA A 4 22.70 8.16 41.54
C ALA A 4 23.82 9.21 41.83
N MET A 5 24.87 9.43 41.02
CA MET A 5 25.32 8.88 39.73
C MET A 5 26.87 8.84 39.67
N THR A 6 27.44 8.12 38.70
CA THR A 6 28.85 8.26 38.29
C THR A 6 28.99 9.20 37.09
N GLU A 7 29.80 10.25 37.21
CA GLU A 7 30.19 11.15 36.12
C GLU A 7 31.40 10.63 35.31
N THR A 8 31.72 11.37 34.24
CA THR A 8 33.01 11.42 33.51
C THR A 8 33.39 10.26 32.58
N ASN A 9 34.16 10.47 31.50
CA ASN A 9 34.19 11.55 30.50
C ASN A 9 35.08 11.11 29.31
N THR A 10 34.93 11.73 28.14
CA THR A 10 35.96 11.88 27.07
C THR A 10 36.70 10.66 26.47
N THR A 11 36.40 10.39 25.19
CA THR A 11 37.34 10.19 24.05
C THR A 11 38.61 9.32 24.18
N ASN A 12 38.75 8.28 23.33
CA ASN A 12 39.58 8.35 22.09
C ASN A 12 39.83 7.03 21.29
N ILE A 13 39.68 7.15 19.95
CA ILE A 13 40.59 6.68 18.86
C ILE A 13 40.64 5.19 18.40
N SER A 14 40.26 4.99 17.11
CA SER A 14 40.70 3.96 16.13
C SER A 14 40.31 2.48 16.41
N THR A 15 40.23 1.52 15.46
CA THR A 15 40.49 1.40 14.00
C THR A 15 39.42 0.48 13.39
N ALA A 16 39.07 0.46 12.09
CA ALA A 16 39.27 1.32 10.91
C ALA A 16 38.42 0.71 9.75
N SER A 17 38.36 1.35 8.56
CA SER A 17 37.71 0.77 7.36
C SER A 17 38.48 1.07 6.08
N GLU A 18 38.93 0.02 5.39
CA GLU A 18 39.22 0.04 3.95
C GLU A 18 37.87 0.19 3.19
N GLY A 19 37.76 0.82 2.02
CA GLY A 19 38.79 1.46 1.20
C GLY A 19 38.38 1.49 -0.28
N THR A 20 37.47 2.39 -0.67
CA THR A 20 37.00 2.56 -2.06
C THR A 20 37.35 3.98 -2.54
N PRO A 21 37.97 4.16 -3.72
CA PRO A 21 38.54 5.44 -4.11
C PRO A 21 37.51 6.45 -4.62
N SER A 22 37.79 7.72 -4.37
CA SER A 22 37.06 8.86 -4.90
C SER A 22 37.51 9.24 -6.32
N SER A 23 36.57 9.70 -7.14
CA SER A 23 36.85 10.51 -8.33
C SER A 23 35.82 11.63 -8.46
N GLN A 24 36.18 12.84 -8.01
CA GLN A 24 35.55 14.06 -8.49
C GLN A 24 36.14 14.40 -9.86
N VAL A 25 35.32 14.50 -10.91
CA VAL A 25 35.64 15.31 -12.11
C VAL A 25 34.34 15.91 -12.69
N ASP A 26 34.35 17.22 -12.83
CA ASP A 26 33.59 18.13 -13.72
C ASP A 26 32.05 18.09 -13.83
N GLU A 27 31.45 19.14 -13.25
CA GLU A 27 30.21 19.75 -13.72
C GLU A 27 30.38 20.35 -15.14
N LYS A 28 30.15 19.56 -16.20
CA LYS A 28 29.49 20.03 -17.44
C LYS A 28 29.22 18.92 -18.45
N SER A 29 28.09 19.10 -19.15
CA SER A 29 27.67 18.39 -20.37
C SER A 29 27.62 16.86 -20.30
N LEU A 30 26.39 16.32 -20.26
CA LEU A 30 25.86 15.37 -21.25
C LEU A 30 24.37 15.15 -21.00
N LEU A 31 23.52 15.67 -21.91
CA LEU A 31 22.10 15.35 -21.98
C LEU A 31 21.93 14.05 -22.79
N PRO A 32 21.23 13.03 -22.28
CA PRO A 32 20.54 12.06 -23.10
C PRO A 32 19.15 12.60 -23.44
N GLU A 33 18.88 12.82 -24.73
CA GLU A 33 17.52 12.99 -25.23
C GLU A 33 16.77 11.65 -25.21
N THR A 34 15.45 11.70 -25.37
CA THR A 34 14.46 10.60 -25.37
C THR A 34 14.11 10.03 -23.96
N GLU A 35 12.85 9.78 -23.61
CA GLU A 35 11.62 9.83 -24.42
C GLU A 35 10.38 10.29 -23.62
N GLY A 36 9.93 11.53 -23.85
CA GLY A 36 8.69 12.06 -23.28
C GLY A 36 7.54 12.04 -24.30
N LYS A 37 6.60 11.07 -24.19
CA LYS A 37 5.44 10.96 -25.09
C LYS A 37 4.06 11.13 -24.42
N LYS A 38 3.79 10.57 -23.23
CA LYS A 38 2.49 10.81 -22.52
C LYS A 38 2.40 12.19 -21.86
N LEU A 39 3.44 12.65 -21.15
CA LEU A 39 3.50 14.01 -20.58
C LEU A 39 3.57 15.12 -21.65
N GLY A 40 3.92 14.78 -22.89
CA GLY A 40 4.10 15.73 -23.99
C GLY A 40 2.81 16.36 -24.49
N VAL A 41 1.67 15.66 -24.47
CA VAL A 41 0.42 16.15 -25.07
C VAL A 41 -0.28 17.15 -24.14
N LEU A 42 -0.49 16.79 -22.87
CA LEU A 42 -1.08 17.70 -21.87
C LEU A 42 -0.23 18.95 -21.65
N SER A 43 1.11 18.84 -21.66
CA SER A 43 1.99 20.01 -21.58
C SER A 43 1.99 20.85 -22.86
N ARG A 44 1.78 20.26 -24.05
CA ARG A 44 1.56 21.01 -25.30
C ARG A 44 0.22 21.73 -25.29
N VAL A 45 -0.89 21.07 -24.96
CA VAL A 45 -2.22 21.71 -24.85
C VAL A 45 -2.20 22.84 -23.82
N LYS A 46 -1.63 22.61 -22.63
CA LYS A 46 -1.48 23.65 -21.60
C LYS A 46 -0.59 24.81 -22.08
N ARG A 47 0.47 24.54 -22.85
CA ARG A 47 1.32 25.58 -23.49
C ARG A 47 0.59 26.34 -24.62
N THR A 48 -0.25 25.67 -25.41
CA THR A 48 -1.10 26.32 -26.43
C THR A 48 -2.15 27.22 -25.77
N MET A 49 -2.76 26.78 -24.67
CA MET A 49 -3.70 27.58 -23.88
C MET A 49 -3.00 28.77 -23.19
N SER A 50 -1.81 28.60 -22.62
CA SER A 50 -1.00 29.72 -22.11
C SER A 50 -0.63 30.73 -23.21
N ASN A 51 -0.34 30.25 -24.42
CA ASN A 51 -0.11 31.11 -25.58
C ASN A 51 -1.40 31.82 -26.07
N LEU A 52 -2.58 31.24 -25.85
CA LEU A 52 -3.86 31.88 -26.14
C LEU A 52 -4.14 33.02 -25.16
N ALA A 53 -3.98 32.78 -23.84
CA ALA A 53 -4.08 33.82 -22.82
C ALA A 53 -3.12 35.00 -23.09
N LEU A 54 -1.86 34.70 -23.45
CA LEU A 54 -0.90 35.73 -23.86
C LEU A 54 -1.29 36.47 -25.15
N ARG A 55 -1.96 35.82 -26.11
CA ARG A 55 -2.44 36.45 -27.35
C ARG A 55 -3.69 37.31 -27.12
N LEU A 56 -4.55 36.94 -26.18
CA LEU A 56 -5.69 37.76 -25.77
C LEU A 56 -5.21 39.03 -25.04
N MET A 57 -4.28 38.91 -24.09
CA MET A 57 -3.61 40.07 -23.47
C MET A 57 -2.92 40.97 -24.51
N ALA A 58 -2.24 40.40 -25.51
CA ALA A 58 -1.58 41.17 -26.57
C ALA A 58 -2.53 41.84 -27.58
N ARG A 59 -3.84 41.58 -27.52
CA ARG A 59 -4.85 42.20 -28.41
C ARG A 59 -5.41 43.51 -27.86
N GLY A 60 -5.13 43.83 -26.59
CA GLY A 60 -5.63 45.04 -25.90
C GLY A 60 -4.85 46.34 -26.13
N GLU A 61 -3.60 46.29 -26.63
CA GLU A 61 -2.77 47.49 -26.85
C GLU A 61 -2.56 47.78 -28.35
N GLY A 62 -3.37 48.70 -28.90
CA GLY A 62 -3.48 48.92 -30.35
C GLY A 62 -3.67 50.38 -30.80
N GLY A 63 -2.77 51.28 -30.38
CA GLY A 63 -2.70 52.68 -30.87
C GLY A 63 -3.07 53.74 -29.81
N GLN A 64 -2.52 54.96 -29.82
CA GLN A 64 -1.70 55.62 -30.85
C GLN A 64 -0.78 56.67 -30.20
N ALA A 65 0.45 56.85 -30.71
CA ALA A 65 1.42 57.79 -30.15
C ALA A 65 1.26 59.24 -30.66
N ASN A 66 1.48 60.22 -29.77
CA ASN A 66 2.04 61.54 -30.09
C ASN A 66 2.58 62.22 -28.81
N GLY A 67 3.70 62.96 -28.93
CA GLY A 67 4.26 63.79 -27.85
C GLY A 67 3.44 65.07 -27.59
N ASP A 68 3.79 65.95 -26.64
CA ASP A 68 5.15 66.27 -26.18
C ASP A 68 5.16 67.00 -24.82
N ASN A 69 6.24 66.81 -24.04
CA ASN A 69 6.80 67.57 -22.90
C ASN A 69 5.98 68.41 -21.87
N GLY A 70 6.33 68.19 -20.59
CA GLY A 70 6.14 69.10 -19.44
C GLY A 70 5.06 68.64 -18.44
N GLY A 71 5.24 68.60 -17.11
CA GLY A 71 6.36 69.01 -16.26
C GLY A 71 5.84 69.64 -14.96
N ALA A 72 6.33 69.15 -13.80
CA ALA A 72 6.01 69.58 -12.42
C ALA A 72 4.75 68.99 -11.74
N ASP A 73 5.02 68.17 -10.71
CA ASP A 73 4.43 68.08 -9.38
C ASP A 73 3.02 68.66 -9.11
N SER A 74 2.12 67.77 -8.68
CA SER A 74 1.28 68.01 -7.51
C SER A 74 0.68 66.72 -6.96
N GLU A 75 0.96 66.42 -5.69
CA GLU A 75 0.19 65.46 -4.90
C GLU A 75 -1.26 65.95 -4.78
N ASN A 76 -2.26 65.09 -5.02
CA ASN A 76 -3.43 65.06 -4.15
C ASN A 76 -4.11 63.69 -4.20
N SER A 77 -4.54 63.20 -3.04
CA SER A 77 -5.43 62.05 -2.93
C SER A 77 -6.87 62.47 -3.24
N ASP A 78 -7.55 61.75 -4.11
CA ASP A 78 -8.99 61.54 -4.02
C ASP A 78 -9.35 60.19 -4.66
N GLY A 79 -10.52 59.66 -4.28
CA GLY A 79 -10.82 58.24 -4.42
C GLY A 79 -10.72 57.70 -5.84
N ALA A 80 -9.93 56.63 -6.02
CA ALA A 80 -10.04 55.77 -7.18
C ALA A 80 -11.38 55.01 -7.12
N GLU A 81 -12.41 55.57 -7.76
CA GLU A 81 -13.49 54.75 -8.28
C GLU A 81 -12.86 53.61 -9.09
N LYS A 82 -13.27 52.37 -8.85
CA LYS A 82 -12.92 51.27 -9.76
C LYS A 82 -13.45 51.69 -11.13
N ALA A 83 -12.54 51.99 -12.06
CA ALA A 83 -12.93 52.15 -13.45
C ALA A 83 -13.60 50.84 -13.88
N GLU A 84 -14.90 50.88 -14.20
CA GLU A 84 -15.58 49.72 -14.76
C GLU A 84 -14.88 49.36 -16.05
N GLU A 85 -14.26 48.18 -16.07
CA GLU A 85 -13.64 47.64 -17.27
C GLU A 85 -14.75 47.42 -18.31
N THR A 86 -14.72 48.28 -19.34
CA THR A 86 -15.65 48.22 -20.46
C THR A 86 -15.26 47.03 -21.32
N LEU A 87 -15.91 45.89 -21.05
CA LEU A 87 -15.84 44.70 -21.90
C LEU A 87 -16.20 45.07 -23.34
N ASP A 88 -15.57 44.41 -24.29
CA ASP A 88 -15.86 44.58 -25.71
C ASP A 88 -17.23 43.98 -26.09
N ASP A 89 -17.74 44.40 -27.25
CA ASP A 89 -19.06 43.98 -27.75
C ASP A 89 -19.16 42.47 -27.99
N GLU A 90 -18.07 41.77 -28.37
CA GLU A 90 -18.07 40.31 -28.58
C GLU A 90 -18.23 39.58 -27.24
N THR A 91 -17.50 40.03 -26.19
CA THR A 91 -17.61 39.52 -24.82
C THR A 91 -19.00 39.79 -24.23
N LEU A 92 -19.55 40.99 -24.39
CA LEU A 92 -20.91 41.31 -23.92
C LEU A 92 -21.99 40.47 -24.61
N GLN A 93 -21.89 40.30 -25.93
CA GLN A 93 -22.79 39.42 -26.68
C GLN A 93 -22.71 37.97 -26.20
N ARG A 94 -21.50 37.49 -25.86
CA ARG A 94 -21.30 36.13 -25.35
C ARG A 94 -21.83 35.94 -23.92
N ILE A 95 -21.78 36.97 -23.07
CA ILE A 95 -22.44 36.98 -21.76
C ILE A 95 -23.97 36.87 -21.95
N GLU A 96 -24.55 37.64 -22.89
CA GLU A 96 -25.99 37.60 -23.17
C GLU A 96 -26.45 36.23 -23.72
N GLU A 97 -25.69 35.61 -24.62
CA GLU A 97 -25.96 34.24 -25.13
C GLU A 97 -26.01 33.21 -24.00
N ILE A 98 -25.03 33.25 -23.07
CA ILE A 98 -24.97 32.31 -21.94
C ILE A 98 -26.09 32.58 -20.92
N GLU A 99 -26.49 33.84 -20.73
CA GLU A 99 -27.61 34.24 -19.88
C GLU A 99 -28.99 33.95 -20.47
N GLU A 100 -29.13 33.80 -21.79
CA GLU A 100 -30.35 33.36 -22.48
C GLU A 100 -30.44 31.83 -22.55
N GLU A 101 -29.36 31.15 -22.95
CA GLU A 101 -29.27 29.68 -23.06
C GLU A 101 -28.70 29.01 -21.78
N CYS A 102 -28.93 29.59 -20.60
CA CYS A 102 -28.25 29.20 -19.35
C CYS A 102 -28.43 27.73 -18.96
N ASP A 103 -29.57 27.11 -19.28
CA ASP A 103 -29.82 25.68 -19.06
C ASP A 103 -28.88 24.80 -19.90
N PHE A 104 -28.71 25.15 -21.18
CA PHE A 104 -27.84 24.43 -22.11
C PHE A 104 -26.36 24.57 -21.73
N TYR A 105 -25.91 25.78 -21.38
CA TYR A 105 -24.54 25.98 -20.89
C TYR A 105 -24.29 25.32 -19.53
N THR A 106 -25.33 25.17 -18.69
CA THR A 106 -25.24 24.42 -17.42
C THR A 106 -25.02 22.94 -17.68
N ASP A 107 -25.79 22.33 -18.57
CA ASP A 107 -25.65 20.91 -18.92
C ASP A 107 -24.25 20.61 -19.48
N LEU A 108 -23.73 21.47 -20.37
CA LEU A 108 -22.37 21.34 -20.90
C LEU A 108 -21.29 21.47 -19.82
N LEU A 109 -21.39 22.48 -18.94
CA LEU A 109 -20.41 22.69 -17.87
C LEU A 109 -20.45 21.55 -16.84
N MET A 110 -21.63 21.03 -16.55
CA MET A 110 -21.81 19.85 -15.70
C MET A 110 -21.42 18.52 -16.36
N GLY A 111 -21.02 18.53 -17.63
CA GLY A 111 -20.52 17.34 -18.34
C GLY A 111 -21.61 16.37 -18.79
N TYR A 112 -22.84 16.85 -19.01
CA TYR A 112 -23.84 16.07 -19.72
C TYR A 112 -23.50 16.00 -21.22
N ARG A 113 -23.70 14.82 -21.83
CA ARG A 113 -23.47 14.61 -23.25
C ARG A 113 -24.44 15.47 -24.08
N ASN A 114 -23.91 16.23 -25.02
CA ASN A 114 -24.70 16.86 -26.07
C ASN A 114 -24.52 16.10 -27.40
N SER A 115 -25.60 15.45 -27.87
CA SER A 115 -25.58 14.66 -29.11
C SER A 115 -25.23 15.48 -30.34
N ASP A 116 -25.62 16.76 -30.38
CA ASP A 116 -25.49 17.58 -31.58
C ASP A 116 -24.05 18.05 -31.77
N ILE A 117 -23.34 18.36 -30.68
CA ILE A 117 -21.90 18.63 -30.69
C ILE A 117 -21.11 17.37 -31.09
N ILE A 118 -21.45 16.20 -30.55
CA ILE A 118 -20.77 14.95 -30.90
C ILE A 118 -21.04 14.54 -32.36
N ASN A 119 -22.28 14.68 -32.85
CA ASN A 119 -22.63 14.44 -34.25
C ASN A 119 -21.89 15.42 -35.18
N ALA A 120 -21.89 16.72 -34.86
CA ALA A 120 -21.12 17.71 -35.61
C ALA A 120 -19.63 17.35 -35.68
N PHE A 121 -19.07 16.75 -34.61
CA PHE A 121 -17.67 16.34 -34.60
C PHE A 121 -17.42 15.14 -35.52
N ILE A 122 -18.25 14.10 -35.43
CA ILE A 122 -18.17 12.90 -36.30
C ILE A 122 -18.27 13.30 -37.78
N TYR A 123 -19.15 14.25 -38.11
CA TYR A 123 -19.33 14.76 -39.47
C TYR A 123 -18.36 15.90 -39.87
N CYS A 124 -17.33 16.17 -39.06
CA CYS A 124 -16.31 17.20 -39.29
C CYS A 124 -16.88 18.63 -39.50
N GLU A 125 -18.07 18.90 -38.97
CA GLU A 125 -18.77 20.20 -39.00
C GLU A 125 -18.19 21.18 -37.95
N TYR A 126 -16.86 21.34 -37.94
CA TYR A 126 -16.11 22.05 -36.91
C TYR A 126 -16.59 23.48 -36.65
N GLU A 127 -17.17 24.16 -37.65
CA GLU A 127 -17.77 25.50 -37.54
C GLU A 127 -18.87 25.58 -36.46
N LYS A 128 -19.60 24.47 -36.23
CA LYS A 128 -20.63 24.38 -35.17
C LYS A 128 -20.03 24.19 -33.76
N ILE A 129 -18.75 23.78 -33.70
CA ILE A 129 -18.03 23.46 -32.46
C ILE A 129 -17.06 24.58 -32.09
N GLU A 130 -16.61 25.39 -33.04
CA GLU A 130 -15.71 26.53 -32.83
C GLU A 130 -16.25 27.51 -31.75
N LYS A 131 -17.58 27.65 -31.59
CA LYS A 131 -18.16 28.44 -30.48
C LYS A 131 -17.99 27.85 -29.07
N PHE A 132 -17.51 26.61 -28.95
CA PHE A 132 -17.21 25.94 -27.66
C PHE A 132 -15.74 25.53 -27.54
N ILE A 133 -15.07 25.25 -28.68
CA ILE A 133 -13.65 24.94 -28.76
C ILE A 133 -13.06 25.77 -29.93
N PRO A 134 -12.64 27.03 -29.69
CA PRO A 134 -12.24 27.96 -30.77
C PRO A 134 -11.13 27.46 -31.71
N ASN A 135 -10.28 26.55 -31.24
CA ASN A 135 -9.17 25.98 -32.02
C ASN A 135 -9.38 24.48 -32.34
N ILE A 136 -10.62 24.00 -32.45
CA ILE A 136 -10.93 22.57 -32.62
C ILE A 136 -10.16 21.90 -33.78
N ARG A 137 -9.97 22.61 -34.90
CA ARG A 137 -9.22 22.10 -36.05
C ARG A 137 -7.74 21.86 -35.74
N GLU A 138 -7.12 22.72 -34.92
CA GLU A 138 -5.74 22.53 -34.46
C GLU A 138 -5.65 21.37 -33.45
N VAL A 139 -6.66 21.23 -32.57
CA VAL A 139 -6.75 20.12 -31.61
C VAL A 139 -6.81 18.79 -32.34
N VAL A 140 -7.72 18.62 -33.31
CA VAL A 140 -7.85 17.40 -34.12
C VAL A 140 -6.58 17.12 -34.92
N ALA A 141 -6.00 18.12 -35.57
CA ALA A 141 -4.75 17.95 -36.31
C ALA A 141 -3.55 17.57 -35.43
N SER A 142 -3.64 17.75 -34.11
CA SER A 142 -2.56 17.45 -33.16
C SER A 142 -2.62 16.05 -32.53
N ASP A 143 -3.73 15.31 -32.70
CA ASP A 143 -3.93 13.97 -32.15
C ASP A 143 -4.72 13.10 -33.14
N SER A 144 -4.06 12.14 -33.80
CA SER A 144 -4.67 11.32 -34.86
C SER A 144 -5.83 10.44 -34.37
N ARG A 145 -6.02 10.28 -33.05
CA ARG A 145 -7.17 9.59 -32.43
C ARG A 145 -8.42 10.46 -32.34
N LEU A 146 -8.28 11.78 -32.48
CA LEU A 146 -9.38 12.74 -32.56
C LEU A 146 -9.81 13.05 -33.99
N ASN A 147 -9.14 12.49 -34.99
CA ASN A 147 -9.46 12.71 -36.40
C ASN A 147 -10.36 11.58 -36.93
N PRO A 148 -11.65 11.83 -37.25
CA PRO A 148 -12.54 10.82 -37.82
C PRO A 148 -12.10 10.31 -39.20
N GLU A 149 -11.23 11.04 -39.90
CA GLU A 149 -10.70 10.71 -41.23
C GLU A 149 -9.28 10.09 -41.18
N SER A 150 -8.84 9.61 -40.01
CA SER A 150 -7.49 9.04 -39.83
C SER A 150 -7.34 7.62 -40.40
N GLU A 151 -6.41 7.42 -41.33
CA GLU A 151 -6.02 6.08 -41.82
C GLU A 151 -5.23 5.24 -40.79
N GLU A 152 -4.81 5.83 -39.65
CA GLU A 152 -4.01 5.13 -38.62
C GLU A 152 -4.84 4.28 -37.65
N THR A 153 -6.16 4.51 -37.57
CA THR A 153 -7.07 3.66 -36.78
C THR A 153 -7.50 2.44 -37.60
N ASP A 154 -7.22 1.21 -37.11
CA ASP A 154 -7.70 -0.05 -37.72
C ASP A 154 -9.20 0.08 -38.05
N ASP A 155 -9.57 -0.39 -39.26
CA ASP A 155 -10.79 -0.15 -40.06
C ASP A 155 -12.14 -0.51 -39.38
N ARG A 156 -12.11 -0.77 -38.07
CA ARG A 156 -13.21 -1.32 -37.26
C ARG A 156 -13.48 -0.54 -35.97
N TYR A 157 -12.62 0.37 -35.51
CA TYR A 157 -12.88 1.14 -34.28
C TYR A 157 -12.21 2.53 -34.28
N TYR A 158 -12.96 3.54 -34.70
CA TYR A 158 -12.72 4.92 -34.27
C TYR A 158 -12.99 5.00 -32.75
N ASP A 159 -12.05 5.54 -31.96
CA ASP A 159 -12.19 5.62 -30.50
C ASP A 159 -13.12 6.79 -30.10
N LEU A 160 -14.41 6.57 -30.35
CA LEU A 160 -15.49 7.50 -30.03
C LEU A 160 -15.48 7.87 -28.54
N CYS A 161 -15.18 6.91 -27.66
CA CYS A 161 -15.10 7.12 -26.22
C CYS A 161 -13.98 8.11 -25.85
N TYR A 162 -12.79 7.99 -26.46
CA TYR A 162 -11.70 8.93 -26.29
C TYR A 162 -12.04 10.33 -26.82
N ALA A 163 -12.64 10.39 -28.02
CA ALA A 163 -13.07 11.64 -28.63
C ALA A 163 -14.12 12.38 -27.77
N GLU A 164 -15.21 11.71 -27.40
CA GLU A 164 -16.28 12.24 -26.54
C GLU A 164 -15.73 12.78 -25.21
N THR A 165 -14.87 11.99 -24.54
CA THR A 165 -14.27 12.37 -23.25
C THR A 165 -13.35 13.59 -23.38
N THR A 166 -12.60 13.68 -24.48
CA THR A 166 -11.67 14.79 -24.72
C THR A 166 -12.41 16.07 -25.06
N LEU A 167 -13.43 16.01 -25.94
CA LEU A 167 -14.27 17.16 -26.29
C LEU A 167 -15.02 17.70 -25.08
N SER A 168 -15.66 16.83 -24.30
CA SER A 168 -16.42 17.23 -23.11
C SER A 168 -15.56 18.03 -22.14
N ARG A 169 -14.31 17.57 -21.88
CA ARG A 169 -13.36 18.31 -21.03
C ARG A 169 -12.96 19.66 -21.61
N LEU A 170 -12.69 19.74 -22.91
CA LEU A 170 -12.33 21.00 -23.57
C LEU A 170 -13.48 22.02 -23.53
N ILE A 171 -14.72 21.57 -23.72
CA ILE A 171 -15.92 22.40 -23.62
C ILE A 171 -16.09 22.90 -22.19
N GLN A 172 -15.99 22.02 -21.19
CA GLN A 172 -16.02 22.39 -19.77
C GLN A 172 -14.95 23.41 -19.41
N ASP A 173 -13.68 23.15 -19.75
CA ASP A 173 -12.57 24.04 -19.43
C ASP A 173 -12.72 25.42 -20.10
N ASN A 174 -13.23 25.49 -21.34
CA ASN A 174 -13.46 26.77 -22.04
C ASN A 174 -14.65 27.56 -21.46
N ILE A 175 -15.78 26.90 -21.18
CA ILE A 175 -16.94 27.55 -20.55
C ILE A 175 -16.56 28.04 -19.15
N ALA A 176 -15.84 27.21 -18.38
CA ALA A 176 -15.37 27.55 -17.04
C ALA A 176 -14.39 28.72 -17.01
N ALA A 177 -13.45 28.79 -17.97
CA ALA A 177 -12.51 29.90 -18.08
C ALA A 177 -13.25 31.23 -18.30
N PHE A 178 -14.15 31.27 -19.30
CA PHE A 178 -14.96 32.45 -19.60
C PHE A 178 -15.89 32.82 -18.43
N PHE A 179 -16.50 31.84 -17.78
CA PHE A 179 -17.34 32.05 -16.61
C PHE A 179 -16.54 32.60 -15.42
N SER A 180 -15.32 32.10 -15.18
CA SER A 180 -14.49 32.54 -14.05
C SER A 180 -14.09 34.01 -14.12
N GLU A 181 -13.97 34.57 -15.33
CA GLU A 181 -13.65 35.99 -15.54
C GLU A 181 -14.91 36.89 -15.45
N HIS A 182 -16.12 36.33 -15.57
CA HIS A 182 -17.34 37.12 -15.83
C HIS A 182 -18.58 36.72 -15.01
N TYR A 183 -18.49 35.77 -14.07
CA TYR A 183 -19.65 35.24 -13.33
C TYR A 183 -20.48 36.32 -12.60
N GLU A 184 -19.85 37.39 -12.11
CA GLU A 184 -20.56 38.53 -11.48
C GLU A 184 -21.58 39.20 -12.43
N ARG A 185 -21.40 39.06 -13.75
CA ARG A 185 -22.31 39.57 -14.80
C ARG A 185 -23.24 38.48 -15.35
N MET A 186 -23.19 37.24 -14.85
CA MET A 186 -24.01 36.10 -15.26
C MET A 186 -24.85 35.52 -14.09
N PRO A 187 -25.81 36.29 -13.53
CA PRO A 187 -26.55 35.86 -12.36
C PRO A 187 -27.49 34.67 -12.62
N LYS A 188 -28.19 34.59 -13.76
CA LYS A 188 -29.10 33.46 -14.04
C LYS A 188 -28.31 32.18 -14.26
N PHE A 189 -27.18 32.25 -14.96
CA PHE A 189 -26.32 31.09 -15.16
C PHE A 189 -25.71 30.62 -13.84
N THR A 190 -25.25 31.54 -12.99
CA THR A 190 -24.78 31.22 -11.63
C THR A 190 -25.85 30.57 -10.76
N ASP A 191 -27.07 31.11 -10.74
CA ASP A 191 -28.20 30.54 -10.00
C ASP A 191 -28.59 29.15 -10.53
N ARG A 192 -28.58 28.96 -11.86
CA ARG A 192 -28.90 27.66 -12.48
C ARG A 192 -27.86 26.60 -12.18
N LEU A 193 -26.57 26.93 -12.27
CA LEU A 193 -25.47 26.03 -11.85
C LEU A 193 -25.65 25.58 -10.40
N ARG A 194 -25.91 26.54 -9.50
CA ARG A 194 -26.12 26.26 -8.05
C ARG A 194 -27.38 25.44 -7.79
N HIS A 195 -28.43 25.59 -8.60
CA HIS A 195 -29.62 24.74 -8.53
C HIS A 195 -29.32 23.31 -9.01
N THR A 196 -28.71 23.15 -10.19
CA THR A 196 -28.37 21.83 -10.75
C THR A 196 -27.40 21.07 -9.84
N MET A 197 -26.41 21.73 -9.24
CA MET A 197 -25.54 21.13 -8.22
C MET A 197 -26.31 20.60 -7.01
N ARG A 198 -27.31 21.34 -6.50
CA ARG A 198 -28.17 20.88 -5.41
C ARG A 198 -29.04 19.70 -5.82
N ASP A 199 -29.62 19.74 -7.02
CA ASP A 199 -30.44 18.66 -7.56
C ASP A 199 -29.64 17.35 -7.71
N MET A 200 -28.37 17.44 -8.10
CA MET A 200 -27.47 16.27 -8.13
C MET A 200 -27.14 15.75 -6.74
N LEU A 201 -26.86 16.62 -5.76
CA LEU A 201 -26.62 16.22 -4.37
C LEU A 201 -27.87 15.53 -3.77
N ASP A 202 -29.05 16.09 -3.99
CA ASP A 202 -30.31 15.51 -3.52
C ASP A 202 -30.69 14.23 -4.30
N SER A 203 -30.30 14.11 -5.58
CA SER A 203 -30.42 12.87 -6.35
C SER A 203 -29.50 11.77 -5.79
N ILE A 204 -28.23 12.08 -5.52
CA ILE A 204 -27.28 11.16 -4.88
C ILE A 204 -27.83 10.70 -3.52
N ARG A 205 -28.44 11.60 -2.74
CA ARG A 205 -29.11 11.27 -1.47
C ARG A 205 -30.32 10.34 -1.64
N SER A 206 -31.20 10.65 -2.58
CA SER A 206 -32.46 9.93 -2.77
C SER A 206 -32.30 8.57 -3.46
N TYR A 207 -31.29 8.39 -4.31
CA TYR A 207 -31.13 7.21 -5.17
C TYR A 207 -29.89 6.37 -4.85
N PHE A 208 -29.40 6.44 -3.61
CA PHE A 208 -28.14 5.79 -3.24
C PHE A 208 -28.09 4.27 -3.47
N ASP A 209 -29.25 3.59 -3.43
CA ASP A 209 -29.36 2.16 -3.71
C ASP A 209 -29.26 1.82 -5.22
N ASN A 210 -29.27 2.83 -6.11
CA ASN A 210 -28.99 2.69 -7.54
C ASN A 210 -27.54 3.10 -7.82
N SER A 211 -26.66 2.09 -8.01
CA SER A 211 -25.22 2.32 -8.02
C SER A 211 -24.71 3.14 -9.21
N TYR A 212 -25.02 2.80 -10.46
CA TYR A 212 -24.34 3.42 -11.62
C TYR A 212 -24.55 4.94 -11.71
N ASP A 213 -25.79 5.40 -11.67
CA ASP A 213 -26.13 6.81 -11.88
C ASP A 213 -25.53 7.73 -10.80
N THR A 214 -25.47 7.27 -9.54
CA THR A 214 -24.93 8.06 -8.43
C THR A 214 -23.42 8.26 -8.52
N HIS A 215 -22.67 7.30 -9.07
CA HIS A 215 -21.24 7.48 -9.38
C HIS A 215 -21.03 8.52 -10.49
N GLU A 216 -21.83 8.50 -11.56
CA GLU A 216 -21.72 9.49 -12.64
C GLU A 216 -21.97 10.92 -12.11
N LEU A 217 -22.98 11.09 -11.24
CA LEU A 217 -23.24 12.38 -10.59
C LEU A 217 -22.09 12.83 -9.67
N ALA A 218 -21.45 11.92 -8.92
CA ALA A 218 -20.27 12.24 -8.11
C ALA A 218 -19.10 12.71 -8.98
N VAL A 219 -18.81 12.02 -10.10
CA VAL A 219 -17.78 12.44 -11.07
C VAL A 219 -18.11 13.81 -11.68
N LYS A 220 -19.36 14.10 -11.99
CA LYS A 220 -19.79 15.42 -12.49
C LYS A 220 -19.58 16.52 -11.46
N LEU A 221 -19.93 16.27 -10.19
CA LEU A 221 -19.70 17.22 -9.09
C LEU A 221 -18.20 17.47 -8.85
N MET A 222 -17.35 16.44 -8.87
CA MET A 222 -15.89 16.58 -8.79
C MET A 222 -15.33 17.42 -9.95
N ASN A 223 -15.83 17.21 -11.17
CA ASN A 223 -15.40 17.99 -12.34
C ASN A 223 -15.89 19.45 -12.29
N ALA A 224 -17.08 19.71 -11.77
CA ALA A 224 -17.60 21.06 -11.58
C ALA A 224 -16.83 21.82 -10.49
N GLU A 225 -16.58 21.17 -9.34
CA GLU A 225 -15.76 21.72 -8.25
C GLU A 225 -14.36 22.14 -8.74
N ARG A 226 -13.72 21.31 -9.58
CA ARG A 226 -12.41 21.61 -10.21
C ARG A 226 -12.39 22.91 -11.03
N VAL A 227 -13.50 23.28 -11.68
CA VAL A 227 -13.51 24.32 -12.72
C VAL A 227 -14.27 25.59 -12.33
N LEU A 228 -15.15 25.52 -11.33
CA LEU A 228 -15.95 26.67 -10.91
C LEU A 228 -15.16 27.60 -9.96
N PRO A 229 -15.44 28.93 -9.99
CA PRO A 229 -14.98 29.86 -8.96
C PRO A 229 -15.33 29.38 -7.55
N LYS A 230 -14.39 29.54 -6.61
CA LYS A 230 -14.55 29.04 -5.23
C LYS A 230 -15.77 29.64 -4.54
N GLU A 231 -16.02 30.91 -4.81
CA GLU A 231 -17.10 31.74 -4.32
C GLU A 231 -18.49 31.16 -4.67
N ILE A 232 -18.59 30.37 -5.74
CA ILE A 232 -19.83 29.74 -6.22
C ILE A 232 -20.06 28.36 -5.59
N ILE A 233 -18.99 27.71 -5.13
CA ILE A 233 -19.03 26.35 -4.57
C ILE A 233 -18.80 26.30 -3.06
N GLU A 234 -18.38 27.39 -2.41
CA GLU A 234 -17.96 27.42 -1.01
C GLU A 234 -19.02 26.88 -0.03
N ASP A 235 -20.29 27.26 -0.20
CA ASP A 235 -21.41 26.78 0.63
C ASP A 235 -21.83 25.32 0.31
N LEU A 236 -21.40 24.79 -0.83
CA LEU A 236 -21.67 23.42 -1.26
C LEU A 236 -20.49 22.47 -1.02
N ARG A 237 -19.27 22.98 -0.86
CA ARG A 237 -18.01 22.21 -0.85
C ARG A 237 -18.03 21.03 0.11
N ASP A 238 -18.32 21.29 1.40
CA ASP A 238 -18.40 20.25 2.42
C ASP A 238 -19.50 19.22 2.10
N THR A 239 -20.59 19.65 1.45
CA THR A 239 -21.67 18.75 1.02
C THR A 239 -21.22 17.86 -0.13
N ILE A 240 -20.54 18.43 -1.14
CA ILE A 240 -19.98 17.67 -2.27
C ILE A 240 -18.99 16.63 -1.76
N ILE A 241 -18.06 17.01 -0.88
CA ILE A 241 -17.09 16.09 -0.28
C ILE A 241 -17.80 14.92 0.43
N ASN A 242 -18.84 15.21 1.23
CA ASN A 242 -19.60 14.17 1.94
C ASN A 242 -20.39 13.24 1.01
N GLU A 243 -20.98 13.74 -0.09
CA GLU A 243 -21.71 12.89 -1.04
C GLU A 243 -20.77 12.09 -1.96
N VAL A 244 -19.69 12.68 -2.45
CA VAL A 244 -18.64 12.00 -3.24
C VAL A 244 -18.00 10.86 -2.43
N ALA A 245 -17.66 11.12 -1.17
CA ALA A 245 -17.20 10.09 -0.23
C ALA A 245 -18.23 8.98 0.00
N ARG A 246 -19.54 9.31 -0.04
CA ARG A 246 -20.62 8.33 0.12
C ARG A 246 -20.72 7.39 -1.08
N CYS A 247 -20.52 7.92 -2.29
CA CYS A 247 -20.54 7.13 -3.52
C CYS A 247 -19.45 6.05 -3.59
N MET A 248 -18.38 6.11 -2.77
CA MET A 248 -17.30 5.10 -2.81
C MET A 248 -17.72 3.66 -2.45
N LYS A 249 -18.94 3.40 -1.95
CA LYS A 249 -19.34 2.15 -1.28
C LYS A 249 -19.31 0.86 -2.11
N VAL A 250 -19.22 0.93 -3.44
CA VAL A 250 -19.24 -0.24 -4.34
C VAL A 250 -18.03 -0.16 -5.25
N GLN A 251 -17.60 -1.29 -5.85
CA GLN A 251 -16.52 -1.36 -6.86
C GLN A 251 -16.68 -0.26 -7.92
N TRP A 252 -16.00 0.87 -7.70
CA TRP A 252 -16.15 2.08 -8.48
C TRP A 252 -15.01 2.13 -9.48
N HIS A 253 -15.33 2.18 -10.77
CA HIS A 253 -14.33 2.28 -11.83
C HIS A 253 -13.38 3.50 -11.67
N ASP A 254 -13.84 4.55 -10.98
CA ASP A 254 -13.07 5.75 -10.67
C ASP A 254 -12.62 5.84 -9.19
N PHE A 255 -12.60 4.74 -8.45
CA PHE A 255 -12.19 4.70 -7.03
C PHE A 255 -10.90 5.48 -6.77
N ASN A 256 -9.84 5.20 -7.53
CA ASN A 256 -8.54 5.87 -7.41
C ASN A 256 -8.65 7.39 -7.62
N LYS A 257 -9.50 7.85 -8.56
CA LYS A 257 -9.71 9.29 -8.80
C LYS A 257 -10.43 9.96 -7.64
N CYS A 258 -11.32 9.25 -6.95
CA CYS A 258 -11.95 9.74 -5.73
C CYS A 258 -10.95 9.81 -4.57
N VAL A 259 -10.11 8.78 -4.40
CA VAL A 259 -9.03 8.78 -3.41
C VAL A 259 -8.08 9.97 -3.64
N ASP A 260 -7.63 10.18 -4.88
CA ASP A 260 -6.80 11.33 -5.28
C ASP A 260 -7.49 12.67 -5.00
N TRP A 261 -8.78 12.78 -5.33
CA TRP A 261 -9.55 14.03 -5.16
C TRP A 261 -9.78 14.35 -3.68
N LEU A 262 -10.14 13.38 -2.85
CA LEU A 262 -10.23 13.51 -1.39
C LEU A 262 -8.87 13.87 -0.78
N GLY A 263 -7.78 13.27 -1.28
CA GLY A 263 -6.41 13.63 -0.93
C GLY A 263 -6.10 15.10 -1.21
N SER A 264 -6.45 15.60 -2.40
CA SER A 264 -6.29 17.02 -2.75
C SER A 264 -7.19 17.97 -1.93
N HIS A 265 -8.23 17.43 -1.30
CA HIS A 265 -9.13 18.15 -0.39
C HIS A 265 -8.66 18.18 1.07
N GLY A 266 -7.50 17.60 1.37
CA GLY A 266 -6.93 17.57 2.73
C GLY A 266 -7.23 16.29 3.51
N PHE A 267 -7.78 15.27 2.86
CA PHE A 267 -7.99 13.93 3.42
C PHE A 267 -7.09 12.93 2.69
N PRO A 268 -5.78 12.86 2.99
CA PRO A 268 -4.88 11.90 2.38
C PRO A 268 -5.19 10.47 2.86
N PRO A 269 -5.24 9.46 1.96
CA PRO A 269 -5.69 8.11 2.26
C PRO A 269 -4.93 7.42 3.39
N GLU A 270 -3.62 7.60 3.47
CA GLU A 270 -2.75 7.01 4.50
C GLU A 270 -3.14 7.40 5.94
N TYR A 271 -3.91 8.47 6.12
CA TYR A 271 -4.35 8.94 7.45
C TYR A 271 -5.83 8.70 7.72
N TRP A 272 -6.61 8.23 6.73
CA TRP A 272 -8.07 8.11 6.84
C TRP A 272 -8.57 7.41 8.12
N PRO A 273 -8.00 6.29 8.60
CA PRO A 273 -8.51 5.65 9.81
C PRO A 273 -8.19 6.39 11.10
N ARG A 274 -7.12 7.19 11.13
CA ARG A 274 -6.79 8.10 12.24
C ARG A 274 -7.70 9.32 12.21
N ASP A 275 -7.78 9.97 11.06
CA ASP A 275 -8.48 11.25 10.88
C ASP A 275 -10.00 11.04 11.00
N ALA A 276 -10.54 9.87 10.59
CA ALA A 276 -11.90 9.44 10.89
C ALA A 276 -12.24 9.40 12.40
N ARG A 277 -11.26 9.28 13.30
CA ARG A 277 -11.49 9.38 14.75
C ARG A 277 -11.20 10.77 15.31
N GLU A 278 -10.16 11.43 14.79
CA GLU A 278 -9.54 12.60 15.44
C GLU A 278 -9.93 13.93 14.77
N GLN A 279 -10.12 13.95 13.45
CA GLN A 279 -10.45 15.16 12.69
C GLN A 279 -11.97 15.40 12.69
N LYS A 280 -12.37 16.62 13.09
CA LYS A 280 -13.77 17.02 13.26
C LYS A 280 -14.49 17.24 11.92
N ASP A 281 -13.78 17.79 10.95
CA ASP A 281 -14.20 18.12 9.58
C ASP A 281 -14.04 16.93 8.59
N PHE A 282 -13.58 15.77 9.07
CA PHE A 282 -13.49 14.57 8.24
C PHE A 282 -14.87 14.11 7.72
N PRO A 283 -15.00 13.67 6.45
CA PRO A 283 -16.30 13.43 5.82
C PRO A 283 -17.06 12.30 6.53
N GLU A 284 -18.29 12.55 6.95
CA GLU A 284 -19.05 11.64 7.82
C GLU A 284 -19.45 10.35 7.09
N SER A 285 -19.71 10.43 5.79
CA SER A 285 -19.93 9.25 4.93
C SER A 285 -18.74 8.31 4.92
N LEU A 286 -17.52 8.86 4.85
CA LEU A 286 -16.26 8.11 4.89
C LEU A 286 -15.97 7.61 6.32
N ARG A 287 -16.22 8.47 7.32
CA ARG A 287 -16.10 8.14 8.75
C ARG A 287 -16.92 6.91 9.11
N SER A 288 -18.19 6.91 8.69
CA SER A 288 -19.13 5.81 8.90
C SER A 288 -18.65 4.52 8.23
N ARG A 289 -18.12 4.59 6.99
CA ARG A 289 -17.57 3.39 6.32
C ARG A 289 -16.36 2.82 7.08
N ILE A 290 -15.42 3.67 7.49
CA ILE A 290 -14.18 3.24 8.17
C ILE A 290 -14.45 2.70 9.58
N LEU A 291 -15.33 3.35 10.36
CA LEU A 291 -15.51 3.03 11.78
C LEU A 291 -16.76 2.21 12.10
N ALA A 292 -17.83 2.33 11.31
CA ALA A 292 -19.17 1.83 11.66
C ALA A 292 -19.78 0.82 10.66
N GLY A 293 -19.15 0.58 9.51
CA GLY A 293 -19.49 -0.56 8.63
C GLY A 293 -19.28 -1.91 9.33
N ASP A 294 -19.81 -3.00 8.78
CA ASP A 294 -19.54 -4.34 9.33
C ASP A 294 -18.10 -4.82 9.05
N GLU A 295 -17.69 -5.94 9.65
CA GLU A 295 -16.32 -6.45 9.51
C GLU A 295 -15.94 -6.76 8.06
N ILE A 296 -16.87 -7.25 7.24
CA ILE A 296 -16.63 -7.62 5.84
C ILE A 296 -16.56 -6.36 4.97
N GLU A 297 -17.47 -5.39 5.17
CA GLU A 297 -17.43 -4.10 4.47
C GLU A 297 -16.12 -3.34 4.73
N ARG A 298 -15.63 -3.37 5.97
CA ARG A 298 -14.40 -2.69 6.37
C ARG A 298 -13.15 -3.45 5.90
N GLU A 299 -13.14 -4.78 5.96
CA GLU A 299 -12.07 -5.60 5.39
C GLU A 299 -11.90 -5.31 3.90
N PHE A 300 -13.00 -5.38 3.14
CA PHE A 300 -12.98 -5.10 1.70
C PHE A 300 -12.48 -3.67 1.41
N PHE A 301 -12.92 -2.67 2.18
CA PHE A 301 -12.47 -1.29 1.98
C PHE A 301 -10.99 -1.07 2.35
N ASP A 302 -10.50 -1.69 3.42
CA ASP A 302 -9.08 -1.64 3.77
C ASP A 302 -8.23 -2.25 2.62
N LEU A 303 -8.69 -3.36 2.02
CA LEU A 303 -8.03 -3.99 0.87
C LEU A 303 -8.06 -3.11 -0.39
N GLU A 304 -9.17 -2.44 -0.71
CA GLU A 304 -9.24 -1.46 -1.82
C GLU A 304 -8.19 -0.34 -1.65
N ILE A 305 -7.93 0.10 -0.42
CA ILE A 305 -6.92 1.14 -0.13
C ILE A 305 -5.48 0.60 -0.20
N ILE A 306 -5.23 -0.64 0.23
CA ILE A 306 -3.93 -1.29 0.02
C ILE A 306 -3.62 -1.47 -1.47
N ASP A 307 -4.58 -1.95 -2.27
CA ASP A 307 -4.42 -2.06 -3.74
C ASP A 307 -4.08 -0.69 -4.36
N TYR A 308 -4.78 0.37 -3.95
CA TYR A 308 -4.46 1.75 -4.34
C TYR A 308 -3.01 2.14 -3.98
N PHE A 309 -2.50 1.82 -2.78
CA PHE A 309 -1.10 2.08 -2.42
C PHE A 309 -0.10 1.24 -3.22
N VAL A 310 -0.41 -0.05 -3.47
CA VAL A 310 0.42 -0.95 -4.27
C VAL A 310 0.56 -0.44 -5.70
N ARG A 311 -0.56 -0.02 -6.32
CA ARG A 311 -0.60 0.56 -7.68
C ARG A 311 0.06 1.93 -7.76
N SER A 312 -0.26 2.85 -6.84
CA SER A 312 0.25 4.24 -6.88
C SER A 312 1.76 4.36 -6.59
N THR A 313 2.39 3.30 -6.09
CA THR A 313 3.84 3.21 -5.83
C THR A 313 4.63 2.42 -6.88
N ALA A 314 3.98 1.83 -7.89
CA ALA A 314 4.64 1.11 -8.96
C ALA A 314 4.97 2.00 -10.17
N ASP A 315 6.11 1.75 -10.84
CA ASP A 315 6.41 2.42 -12.10
C ASP A 315 5.54 1.86 -13.24
N ILE A 316 4.81 2.74 -13.93
CA ILE A 316 4.08 2.41 -15.16
C ILE A 316 5.02 2.57 -16.36
N HIS A 317 5.79 1.53 -16.66
CA HIS A 317 6.56 1.44 -17.90
C HIS A 317 5.72 0.90 -19.06
N GLY A 318 5.81 1.54 -20.23
CA GLY A 318 5.44 0.92 -21.51
C GLY A 318 3.96 0.77 -21.85
N GLY A 319 3.02 1.08 -20.94
CA GLY A 319 1.59 1.07 -21.26
C GLY A 319 0.90 -0.29 -21.19
N ASP A 320 1.52 -1.28 -20.55
CA ASP A 320 0.87 -2.51 -20.10
C ASP A 320 0.57 -2.38 -18.60
N GLU A 321 -0.71 -2.20 -18.25
CA GLU A 321 -1.15 -2.03 -16.85
C GLU A 321 -1.09 -3.34 -16.04
N SER A 322 -0.76 -4.48 -16.68
CA SER A 322 -0.71 -5.79 -16.03
C SER A 322 0.64 -6.14 -15.39
N VAL A 323 1.68 -5.32 -15.58
CA VAL A 323 3.05 -5.62 -15.10
C VAL A 323 3.62 -4.46 -14.27
N LEU A 324 3.22 -4.39 -13.00
CA LEU A 324 3.84 -3.51 -12.00
C LEU A 324 5.35 -3.82 -11.91
N THR A 325 6.23 -2.90 -12.29
CA THR A 325 7.68 -3.10 -12.20
C THR A 325 8.32 -2.12 -11.21
N ASN A 326 9.17 -2.68 -10.35
CA ASN A 326 10.08 -1.99 -9.43
C ASN A 326 9.47 -0.81 -8.63
N PRO A 327 8.59 -1.08 -7.65
CA PRO A 327 7.91 -0.02 -6.89
C PRO A 327 8.86 0.80 -6.00
N ASP A 328 8.42 2.01 -5.63
CA ASP A 328 8.98 2.78 -4.52
C ASP A 328 8.63 2.09 -3.20
N ILE A 329 9.44 1.09 -2.87
CA ILE A 329 9.37 0.26 -1.65
C ILE A 329 9.28 1.13 -0.38
N VAL A 330 10.05 2.22 -0.31
CA VAL A 330 10.10 3.07 0.89
C VAL A 330 8.79 3.83 1.06
N ARG A 331 8.27 4.41 -0.02
CA ARG A 331 6.98 5.10 -0.01
C ARG A 331 5.82 4.12 0.22
N ARG A 332 5.88 2.91 -0.34
CA ARG A 332 4.86 1.87 -0.12
C ARG A 332 4.78 1.48 1.35
N SER A 333 5.92 1.11 1.95
CA SER A 333 6.02 0.83 3.39
C SER A 333 5.34 1.94 4.21
N TYR A 334 5.75 3.19 3.99
CA TYR A 334 5.21 4.33 4.70
C TYR A 334 3.68 4.49 4.60
N LEU A 335 3.11 4.39 3.39
CA LEU A 335 1.66 4.55 3.19
C LEU A 335 0.86 3.45 3.89
N ILE A 336 1.32 2.21 3.82
CA ILE A 336 0.68 1.05 4.44
C ILE A 336 0.85 1.10 5.97
N GLU A 337 2.05 1.45 6.45
CA GLU A 337 2.35 1.63 7.88
C GLU A 337 1.48 2.72 8.52
N GLU A 338 1.38 3.91 7.93
CA GLU A 338 0.52 4.99 8.44
C GLU A 338 -0.97 4.62 8.39
N TYR A 339 -1.43 3.96 7.31
CA TYR A 339 -2.82 3.51 7.22
C TYR A 339 -3.18 2.50 8.30
N LEU A 340 -2.32 1.49 8.51
CA LEU A 340 -2.54 0.47 9.53
C LEU A 340 -2.29 1.00 10.95
N ALA A 341 -1.38 1.95 11.16
CA ALA A 341 -1.24 2.72 12.41
C ALA A 341 -2.50 3.52 12.73
N GLY A 342 -3.13 4.09 11.71
CA GLY A 342 -4.48 4.58 11.76
C GLY A 342 -5.48 3.47 12.12
N ARG A 343 -5.45 2.32 11.43
CA ARG A 343 -6.49 1.28 11.53
C ARG A 343 -6.53 0.62 12.91
N TRP A 344 -5.38 0.17 13.38
CA TRP A 344 -5.20 -0.61 14.61
C TRP A 344 -4.07 -0.02 15.46
N PRO A 345 -4.27 1.16 16.11
CA PRO A 345 -3.19 1.90 16.78
C PRO A 345 -2.52 1.14 17.93
N ASP A 346 -3.22 0.18 18.54
CA ASP A 346 -2.68 -0.69 19.60
C ASP A 346 -1.78 -1.82 19.08
N ILE A 347 -1.80 -2.09 17.77
CA ILE A 347 -1.20 -3.28 17.13
C ILE A 347 -0.16 -2.87 16.10
N ALA A 348 -0.51 -1.97 15.18
CA ALA A 348 0.29 -1.63 14.01
C ALA A 348 1.69 -1.04 14.28
N PRO A 349 1.96 -0.24 15.34
CA PRO A 349 3.32 0.13 15.73
C PRO A 349 4.23 -1.06 16.11
N LYS A 350 3.65 -2.27 16.12
CA LYS A 350 4.24 -3.53 16.54
C LYS A 350 4.00 -4.65 15.52
N VAL A 351 3.35 -4.37 14.38
CA VAL A 351 3.26 -5.28 13.22
C VAL A 351 4.52 -5.12 12.41
N PHE A 352 5.07 -6.22 11.91
CA PHE A 352 6.19 -6.14 10.98
C PHE A 352 5.62 -6.01 9.57
N ILE A 353 5.96 -4.91 8.89
CA ILE A 353 5.63 -4.68 7.48
C ILE A 353 6.95 -4.60 6.74
N ASN A 354 7.16 -5.53 5.80
CA ASN A 354 8.30 -5.50 4.91
C ASN A 354 7.92 -4.71 3.66
N GLY A 355 8.68 -3.69 3.26
CA GLY A 355 8.36 -2.92 2.05
C GLY A 355 8.42 -3.72 0.74
N HIS A 356 8.92 -4.97 0.80
CA HIS A 356 8.82 -5.96 -0.26
C HIS A 356 7.45 -6.67 -0.37
N GLU A 357 6.51 -6.39 0.53
CA GLU A 357 5.18 -6.97 0.47
C GLU A 357 4.45 -6.61 -0.83
N ASP A 358 3.91 -7.65 -1.44
CA ASP A 358 2.95 -7.59 -2.52
C ASP A 358 1.52 -7.46 -1.97
N GLU A 359 0.57 -7.25 -2.89
CA GLU A 359 -0.85 -7.18 -2.59
C GLU A 359 -1.32 -8.41 -1.80
N ASP A 360 -0.86 -9.61 -2.17
CA ASP A 360 -1.19 -10.88 -1.51
C ASP A 360 -0.71 -10.93 -0.04
N SER A 361 0.48 -10.40 0.25
CA SER A 361 1.06 -10.38 1.60
C SER A 361 0.35 -9.40 2.54
N CYS A 362 0.09 -8.17 2.08
CA CYS A 362 -0.70 -7.20 2.86
C CYS A 362 -2.16 -7.68 3.02
N SER A 363 -2.74 -8.28 1.98
CA SER A 363 -4.07 -8.90 2.05
C SER A 363 -4.11 -10.06 3.05
N ALA A 364 -3.03 -10.85 3.14
CA ALA A 364 -2.91 -11.92 4.13
C ALA A 364 -2.96 -11.39 5.57
N LEU A 365 -2.18 -10.33 5.84
CA LEU A 365 -2.13 -9.64 7.13
C LEU A 365 -3.52 -9.14 7.55
N ILE A 366 -4.17 -8.37 6.68
CA ILE A 366 -5.47 -7.73 6.94
C ILE A 366 -6.54 -8.80 7.17
N ASN A 367 -6.68 -9.74 6.24
CA ASN A 367 -7.66 -10.83 6.33
C ASN A 367 -7.49 -11.67 7.61
N THR A 368 -6.25 -11.98 8.01
CA THR A 368 -6.02 -12.71 9.25
C THR A 368 -6.44 -11.89 10.48
N ILE A 369 -6.12 -10.60 10.54
CA ILE A 369 -6.51 -9.73 11.69
C ILE A 369 -8.03 -9.60 11.79
N TYR A 370 -8.75 -9.42 10.67
CA TYR A 370 -10.21 -9.43 10.65
C TYR A 370 -10.78 -10.76 11.12
N GLN A 371 -10.31 -11.89 10.58
CA GLN A 371 -10.85 -13.21 10.92
C GLN A 371 -10.63 -13.62 12.38
N ILE A 372 -9.61 -13.10 13.07
CA ILE A 372 -9.38 -13.36 14.50
C ILE A 372 -9.96 -12.28 15.41
N GLY A 373 -10.13 -11.05 14.89
CA GLY A 373 -10.59 -9.86 15.61
C GLY A 373 -9.45 -9.07 16.27
N GLU A 374 -9.54 -7.75 16.25
CA GLU A 374 -8.51 -6.81 16.75
C GLU A 374 -8.08 -7.10 18.20
N ALA A 375 -9.04 -7.30 19.12
CA ALA A 375 -8.73 -7.58 20.53
C ALA A 375 -7.91 -8.86 20.71
N ASN A 376 -8.15 -9.87 19.87
CA ASN A 376 -7.41 -11.13 19.86
C ASN A 376 -6.03 -10.99 19.21
N ALA A 377 -5.92 -10.22 18.13
CA ALA A 377 -4.64 -9.86 17.52
C ALA A 377 -3.74 -9.10 18.52
N LYS A 378 -4.30 -8.10 19.22
CA LYS A 378 -3.61 -7.38 20.31
C LYS A 378 -3.12 -8.33 21.41
N LYS A 379 -4.00 -9.24 21.87
CA LYS A 379 -3.65 -10.25 22.88
C LYS A 379 -2.52 -11.17 22.40
N LEU A 380 -2.59 -11.70 21.18
CA LEU A 380 -1.53 -12.54 20.59
C LEU A 380 -0.20 -11.79 20.48
N HIS A 381 -0.23 -10.52 20.08
CA HIS A 381 0.96 -9.69 20.06
C HIS A 381 1.55 -9.49 21.48
N GLU A 382 0.75 -8.98 22.42
CA GLU A 382 1.20 -8.69 23.79
C GLU A 382 1.62 -9.94 24.56
N GLU A 383 1.02 -11.09 24.25
CA GLU A 383 1.28 -12.32 24.97
C GLU A 383 2.36 -13.22 24.36
N LEU A 384 2.47 -13.26 23.03
CA LEU A 384 3.29 -14.22 22.28
C LEU A 384 4.17 -13.55 21.21
N GLY A 385 4.27 -12.22 21.22
CA GLY A 385 5.13 -11.45 20.33
C GLY A 385 4.75 -11.51 18.85
N ILE A 386 3.56 -12.00 18.50
CA ILE A 386 3.15 -12.16 17.10
C ILE A 386 3.08 -10.78 16.42
N THR A 387 3.86 -10.65 15.35
CA THR A 387 3.98 -9.44 14.52
C THR A 387 3.67 -9.72 13.05
N HIS A 388 3.86 -10.96 12.58
CA HIS A 388 3.65 -11.36 11.19
C HIS A 388 2.32 -12.09 10.98
N PHE A 389 1.18 -11.42 11.23
CA PHE A 389 -0.14 -12.08 11.15
C PHE A 389 -0.45 -12.66 9.76
N GLY A 390 0.15 -12.16 8.68
CA GLY A 390 0.02 -12.70 7.33
C GLY A 390 0.62 -14.11 7.15
N ASP A 391 1.62 -14.48 7.94
CA ASP A 391 2.34 -15.76 7.83
C ASP A 391 1.68 -16.89 8.65
N TRP A 392 0.56 -16.61 9.32
CA TRP A 392 -0.19 -17.57 10.13
C TRP A 392 -1.61 -17.75 9.59
N SER A 393 -2.15 -18.98 9.70
CA SER A 393 -3.55 -19.20 9.40
C SER A 393 -4.45 -18.67 10.54
N PRO A 394 -5.65 -18.16 10.23
CA PRO A 394 -6.64 -17.82 11.25
C PRO A 394 -6.98 -19.01 12.17
N GLU A 395 -6.98 -20.24 11.63
CA GLU A 395 -7.19 -21.47 12.38
C GLU A 395 -6.10 -21.70 13.44
N THR A 396 -4.82 -21.54 13.09
CA THR A 396 -3.69 -21.65 14.01
C THR A 396 -3.68 -20.56 15.07
N LEU A 397 -4.02 -19.31 14.71
CA LEU A 397 -4.09 -18.23 15.70
C LEU A 397 -5.27 -18.40 16.68
N LYS A 398 -6.43 -18.89 16.20
CA LYS A 398 -7.58 -19.27 17.05
C LYS A 398 -7.24 -20.44 17.98
N GLY A 399 -6.53 -21.45 17.48
CA GLY A 399 -5.99 -22.54 18.30
C GLY A 399 -5.00 -22.07 19.37
N THR A 400 -4.08 -21.19 18.99
CA THR A 400 -3.10 -20.56 19.89
C THR A 400 -3.80 -19.77 21.02
N LEU A 401 -4.83 -18.98 20.71
CA LEU A 401 -5.67 -18.30 21.70
C LEU A 401 -6.38 -19.30 22.62
N LYS A 402 -6.93 -20.38 22.06
CA LYS A 402 -7.64 -21.42 22.83
C LYS A 402 -6.73 -22.12 23.83
N LEU A 403 -5.49 -22.43 23.41
CA LEU A 403 -4.45 -23.00 24.25
C LEU A 403 -4.00 -22.03 25.35
N LEU A 404 -3.81 -20.74 25.02
CA LEU A 404 -3.55 -19.68 26.00
C LEU A 404 -4.66 -19.53 27.05
N GLU A 405 -5.92 -19.83 26.70
CA GLU A 405 -7.07 -19.61 27.59
C GLU A 405 -7.45 -20.84 28.42
N THR A 406 -7.25 -22.04 27.89
CA THR A 406 -7.77 -23.28 28.50
C THR A 406 -6.72 -24.36 28.73
N GLY A 407 -5.50 -24.20 28.22
CA GLY A 407 -4.45 -25.21 28.32
C GLY A 407 -4.74 -26.52 27.60
N CYS A 408 -5.82 -26.60 26.81
CA CYS A 408 -6.28 -27.82 26.14
C CYS A 408 -6.21 -27.67 24.62
N THR A 409 -5.74 -28.74 23.96
CA THR A 409 -5.79 -28.93 22.51
C THR A 409 -7.22 -29.21 22.04
N GLU A 410 -7.55 -28.91 20.79
CA GLU A 410 -8.90 -29.13 20.26
C GLU A 410 -9.15 -30.61 19.96
N SER A 411 -8.15 -31.34 19.43
CA SER A 411 -8.29 -32.77 19.15
C SER A 411 -8.11 -33.69 20.36
N GLY A 412 -7.56 -33.18 21.46
CA GLY A 412 -7.15 -33.99 22.62
C GLY A 412 -5.87 -34.81 22.39
N LYS A 413 -5.14 -34.57 21.29
CA LYS A 413 -3.76 -35.03 21.07
C LYS A 413 -2.76 -33.94 21.48
N PRO A 414 -1.45 -34.24 21.63
CA PRO A 414 -0.42 -33.22 21.73
C PRO A 414 -0.46 -32.25 20.54
N ALA A 415 -0.26 -30.96 20.84
CA ALA A 415 -0.12 -29.88 19.88
C ALA A 415 1.35 -29.59 19.58
N THR A 416 1.58 -28.75 18.56
CA THR A 416 2.91 -28.39 18.09
C THR A 416 3.18 -26.92 18.31
N ILE A 417 4.27 -26.59 19.01
CA ILE A 417 4.71 -25.20 19.20
C ILE A 417 5.58 -24.80 18.01
N ILE A 418 5.28 -23.66 17.38
CA ILE A 418 6.11 -23.09 16.31
C ILE A 418 6.74 -21.81 16.82
N VAL A 419 8.04 -21.87 17.12
CA VAL A 419 8.84 -20.74 17.60
C VAL A 419 9.53 -20.08 16.42
N ARG A 420 9.14 -18.84 16.13
CA ARG A 420 9.72 -17.98 15.09
C ARG A 420 10.53 -16.84 15.69
N GLY A 421 11.63 -16.50 15.03
CA GLY A 421 12.31 -15.23 15.23
C GLY A 421 11.61 -14.05 14.56
N VAL A 422 11.25 -12.99 15.30
CA VAL A 422 10.61 -11.78 14.74
C VAL A 422 11.44 -11.22 13.58
N THR A 423 12.70 -10.86 13.83
CA THR A 423 13.65 -10.47 12.77
C THR A 423 14.53 -11.63 12.31
N GLY A 424 14.05 -12.87 12.48
CA GLY A 424 14.79 -14.10 12.14
C GLY A 424 14.53 -14.62 10.72
N ASP A 425 13.52 -14.07 10.02
CA ASP A 425 13.12 -14.47 8.66
C ASP A 425 13.36 -13.35 7.63
N HIS A 426 14.63 -13.08 7.29
CA HIS A 426 14.96 -11.99 6.36
C HIS A 426 14.58 -12.29 4.90
N ASN A 427 14.18 -13.52 4.59
CA ASN A 427 13.88 -13.97 3.23
C ASN A 427 12.44 -14.49 3.05
N GLY A 428 11.54 -14.22 4.00
CA GLY A 428 10.12 -14.56 3.92
C GLY A 428 9.81 -16.05 3.87
N ALA A 429 10.71 -16.92 4.34
CA ALA A 429 10.53 -18.37 4.30
C ALA A 429 9.46 -18.86 5.30
N ALA A 430 9.09 -18.05 6.30
CA ALA A 430 8.02 -18.36 7.23
C ALA A 430 6.62 -18.19 6.62
N SER A 431 6.46 -17.47 5.50
CA SER A 431 5.19 -17.33 4.78
C SER A 431 4.52 -18.66 4.42
N GLY A 432 5.32 -19.71 4.21
CA GLY A 432 4.85 -21.08 3.99
C GLY A 432 4.02 -21.64 5.17
N TYR A 433 4.23 -21.15 6.40
CA TYR A 433 3.51 -21.59 7.60
C TYR A 433 2.02 -21.20 7.60
N ARG A 434 1.60 -20.22 6.79
CA ARG A 434 0.18 -19.86 6.59
C ARG A 434 -0.66 -21.03 6.08
N ASN A 435 -0.02 -22.03 5.46
CA ASN A 435 -0.67 -23.24 4.97
C ASN A 435 -0.96 -24.28 6.08
N ILE A 436 -0.41 -24.12 7.29
CA ILE A 436 -0.78 -24.94 8.44
C ILE A 436 -2.15 -24.48 8.93
N LYS A 437 -3.18 -25.29 8.67
CA LYS A 437 -4.57 -25.02 9.11
C LYS A 437 -4.96 -25.97 10.23
N SER A 438 -4.39 -25.73 11.41
CA SER A 438 -4.53 -26.61 12.58
C SER A 438 -4.65 -25.79 13.85
N ALA A 439 -5.72 -26.06 14.61
CA ALA A 439 -5.94 -25.48 15.94
C ALA A 439 -5.01 -26.09 17.01
N ASP A 440 -4.44 -27.27 16.75
CA ASP A 440 -3.43 -27.91 17.60
C ASP A 440 -2.01 -27.39 17.25
N THR A 441 -1.92 -26.12 16.90
CA THR A 441 -0.68 -25.39 16.64
C THR A 441 -0.62 -24.16 17.56
N PHE A 442 0.51 -23.99 18.23
CA PHE A 442 0.78 -22.85 19.10
C PHE A 442 1.86 -21.96 18.49
N ALA A 443 1.45 -20.87 17.86
CA ALA A 443 2.36 -19.91 17.23
C ALA A 443 2.98 -18.97 18.28
N VAL A 444 4.29 -18.76 18.21
CA VAL A 444 4.99 -17.78 19.07
C VAL A 444 6.15 -17.13 18.32
N GLU A 445 6.26 -15.82 18.47
CA GLU A 445 7.31 -15.00 17.87
C GLU A 445 8.17 -14.36 18.98
N ILE A 446 9.49 -14.47 18.87
CA ILE A 446 10.42 -14.00 19.90
C ILE A 446 11.55 -13.16 19.31
N ASN A 447 12.08 -12.23 20.11
CA ASN A 447 13.31 -11.50 19.78
C ASN A 447 14.53 -12.18 20.42
N HIS A 448 14.37 -12.83 21.57
CA HIS A 448 15.42 -13.55 22.27
C HIS A 448 14.86 -14.79 22.96
N THR A 449 15.63 -15.87 23.06
CA THR A 449 15.23 -17.13 23.73
C THR A 449 14.92 -17.00 25.22
N SER A 450 15.09 -15.82 25.82
CA SER A 450 14.58 -15.47 27.15
C SER A 450 13.07 -15.38 27.19
N ASP A 451 12.46 -14.90 26.10
CA ASP A 451 11.06 -14.47 26.03
C ASP A 451 10.13 -15.70 26.22
N LEU A 452 10.62 -16.87 25.79
CA LEU A 452 10.00 -18.18 26.03
C LEU A 452 9.78 -18.51 27.52
N SER A 453 10.56 -17.95 28.46
CA SER A 453 10.28 -18.18 29.89
C SER A 453 8.94 -17.59 30.33
N ASP A 454 8.54 -16.45 29.78
CA ASP A 454 7.26 -15.82 30.13
C ASP A 454 6.09 -16.51 29.41
N VAL A 455 6.33 -17.06 28.21
CA VAL A 455 5.37 -17.90 27.47
C VAL A 455 5.08 -19.20 28.23
N VAL A 456 6.13 -19.93 28.63
CA VAL A 456 5.99 -21.16 29.45
C VAL A 456 5.26 -20.87 30.76
N ALA A 457 5.62 -19.79 31.44
CA ALA A 457 4.97 -19.40 32.69
C ALA A 457 3.50 -19.01 32.54
N LYS A 458 2.99 -18.72 31.33
CA LYS A 458 1.56 -18.54 31.05
C LYS A 458 0.88 -19.88 30.82
N LEU A 459 1.49 -20.75 30.02
CA LEU A 459 0.99 -22.10 29.76
C LEU A 459 0.82 -22.90 31.06
N GLU A 460 1.80 -22.85 31.97
CA GLU A 460 1.71 -23.46 33.31
C GLU A 460 0.51 -22.94 34.12
N ARG A 461 0.20 -21.64 34.05
CA ARG A 461 -0.91 -21.03 34.82
C ARG A 461 -2.28 -21.48 34.36
N VAL A 462 -2.43 -21.82 33.08
CA VAL A 462 -3.69 -22.33 32.51
C VAL A 462 -3.78 -23.85 32.52
N GLY A 463 -2.81 -24.53 33.14
CA GLY A 463 -2.87 -25.96 33.41
C GLY A 463 -2.36 -26.86 32.28
N VAL A 464 -1.57 -26.32 31.35
CA VAL A 464 -0.82 -27.12 30.37
C VAL A 464 0.04 -28.15 31.09
N ASP A 465 -0.02 -29.40 30.63
CA ASP A 465 0.77 -30.51 31.14
C ASP A 465 1.72 -31.08 30.06
N SER A 466 2.51 -32.08 30.41
CA SER A 466 3.45 -32.72 29.49
C SER A 466 2.83 -33.60 28.40
N ASN A 467 1.51 -33.78 28.39
CA ASN A 467 0.78 -34.43 27.29
C ASN A 467 0.22 -33.41 26.30
N THR A 468 0.35 -32.10 26.59
CA THR A 468 -0.25 -31.03 25.78
C THR A 468 0.62 -30.69 24.56
N PHE A 469 1.94 -30.87 24.65
CA PHE A 469 2.88 -30.58 23.55
C PHE A 469 3.98 -31.66 23.48
N ASP A 470 4.28 -32.17 22.29
CA ASP A 470 5.42 -33.10 22.07
C ASP A 470 6.55 -32.49 21.22
N THR A 471 6.18 -31.59 20.30
CA THR A 471 7.02 -31.11 19.22
C THR A 471 7.16 -29.59 19.24
N VAL A 472 8.40 -29.12 19.08
CA VAL A 472 8.73 -27.72 18.80
C VAL A 472 9.32 -27.60 17.39
N VAL A 473 8.69 -26.83 16.52
CA VAL A 473 9.33 -26.30 15.31
C VAL A 473 10.12 -25.07 15.71
N LEU A 474 11.44 -25.10 15.53
CA LEU A 474 12.34 -23.98 15.83
C LEU A 474 12.83 -23.36 14.52
N PHE A 475 12.31 -22.19 14.18
CA PHE A 475 12.65 -21.45 12.97
C PHE A 475 13.67 -20.35 13.24
N GLY A 476 14.69 -20.23 12.38
CA GLY A 476 15.58 -19.07 12.36
C GLY A 476 16.67 -19.20 11.31
N HIS A 477 17.33 -18.07 10.99
CA HIS A 477 18.44 -18.08 10.06
C HIS A 477 19.64 -18.89 10.57
N GLY A 478 20.40 -19.47 9.65
CA GLY A 478 21.43 -20.44 10.01
C GLY A 478 22.71 -20.29 9.20
N SER A 479 23.83 -20.57 9.87
CA SER A 479 25.17 -20.60 9.29
C SER A 479 26.00 -21.66 10.02
N GLU A 480 27.10 -22.09 9.42
CA GLU A 480 28.03 -23.04 10.08
C GLU A 480 28.59 -22.55 11.43
N LYS A 481 28.49 -21.24 11.72
CA LYS A 481 29.05 -20.60 12.92
C LYS A 481 28.00 -20.23 13.96
N HIS A 482 26.77 -19.92 13.55
CA HIS A 482 25.69 -19.45 14.43
C HIS A 482 24.32 -19.79 13.84
N PHE A 483 23.39 -20.15 14.72
CA PHE A 483 21.95 -19.98 14.53
C PHE A 483 21.57 -18.55 14.96
N PHE A 484 20.69 -17.92 14.19
CA PHE A 484 20.18 -16.58 14.41
C PHE A 484 18.71 -16.70 14.76
N MET A 485 18.39 -16.59 16.05
CA MET A 485 16.99 -16.51 16.48
C MET A 485 16.39 -15.17 16.01
N SER A 486 17.20 -14.11 15.98
CA SER A 486 16.80 -12.81 15.46
C SER A 486 18.04 -12.03 15.03
N SER A 487 17.86 -10.81 14.54
CA SER A 487 18.97 -9.86 14.36
C SER A 487 19.74 -9.60 15.67
N TYR A 488 19.07 -9.73 16.83
CA TYR A 488 19.59 -9.46 18.17
C TYR A 488 20.23 -10.67 18.86
N GLU A 489 19.81 -11.90 18.55
CA GLU A 489 20.33 -13.12 19.19
C GLU A 489 20.99 -14.10 18.23
N LYS A 490 22.29 -14.33 18.48
CA LYS A 490 23.16 -15.23 17.72
C LYS A 490 23.68 -16.31 18.66
N ILE A 491 23.41 -17.57 18.36
CA ILE A 491 23.71 -18.73 19.22
C ILE A 491 24.71 -19.63 18.48
N PRO A 492 25.95 -19.81 18.98
CA PRO A 492 26.92 -20.69 18.33
C PRO A 492 26.51 -22.17 18.50
N PRO A 493 26.97 -23.09 17.64
CA PRO A 493 26.71 -24.53 17.74
C PRO A 493 27.54 -25.17 18.87
N ASN A 494 27.24 -24.80 20.11
CA ASN A 494 27.87 -25.27 21.34
C ASN A 494 26.79 -25.65 22.37
N HIS A 495 26.81 -26.89 22.86
CA HIS A 495 25.78 -27.39 23.79
C HIS A 495 25.68 -26.60 25.09
N ARG A 496 26.77 -25.99 25.57
CA ARG A 496 26.74 -25.17 26.80
C ARG A 496 26.02 -23.86 26.57
N GLU A 497 26.27 -23.21 25.43
CA GLU A 497 25.62 -21.96 25.06
C GLU A 497 24.11 -22.16 24.84
N TRP A 498 23.72 -23.30 24.23
CA TRP A 498 22.31 -23.71 24.14
C TRP A 498 21.68 -24.03 25.50
N TYR A 499 22.35 -24.80 26.36
CA TYR A 499 21.84 -25.12 27.70
C TYR A 499 21.70 -23.88 28.60
N ASN A 500 22.56 -22.87 28.40
CA ASN A 500 22.50 -21.58 29.09
C ASN A 500 21.29 -20.71 28.65
N LYS A 501 20.60 -21.03 27.55
CA LYS A 501 19.38 -20.32 27.12
C LYS A 501 18.21 -20.72 28.02
N LYS A 502 18.02 -19.95 29.10
CA LYS A 502 17.03 -20.22 30.14
C LYS A 502 15.62 -20.51 29.60
N GLY A 503 15.12 -19.76 28.63
CA GLY A 503 13.77 -19.97 28.09
C GLY A 503 13.66 -21.21 27.20
N MET A 504 14.68 -21.54 26.38
CA MET A 504 14.73 -22.85 25.68
C MET A 504 14.71 -24.00 26.68
N ARG A 505 15.51 -23.90 27.75
CA ARG A 505 15.51 -24.91 28.82
C ARG A 505 14.15 -24.99 29.52
N SER A 506 13.53 -23.86 29.82
CA SER A 506 12.19 -23.80 30.41
C SER A 506 11.16 -24.49 29.52
N LEU A 507 11.19 -24.22 28.21
CA LEU A 507 10.29 -24.84 27.23
C LEU A 507 10.43 -26.36 27.22
N ILE A 508 11.67 -26.86 27.15
CA ILE A 508 11.96 -28.30 27.01
C ILE A 508 11.77 -29.06 28.33
N GLU A 509 12.20 -28.49 29.46
CA GLU A 509 12.16 -29.16 30.77
C GLU A 509 10.77 -29.06 31.44
N THR A 510 10.02 -27.97 31.25
CA THR A 510 8.67 -27.80 31.84
C THR A 510 7.58 -28.50 31.04
N LEU A 511 7.62 -28.42 29.70
CA LEU A 511 6.59 -29.03 28.83
C LEU A 511 6.97 -30.46 28.37
N GLU A 512 8.08 -31.01 28.89
CA GLU A 512 8.64 -32.34 28.55
C GLU A 512 8.82 -32.63 27.04
N ILE A 513 9.02 -31.58 26.22
CA ILE A 513 9.22 -31.68 24.77
C ILE A 513 10.28 -32.73 24.41
N ASP A 514 9.90 -33.68 23.54
CA ASP A 514 10.78 -34.77 23.12
C ASP A 514 11.38 -34.57 21.71
N THR A 515 10.76 -33.72 20.88
CA THR A 515 11.13 -33.53 19.48
C THR A 515 11.28 -32.05 19.14
N ILE A 516 12.41 -31.70 18.51
CA ILE A 516 12.60 -30.38 17.88
C ILE A 516 12.80 -30.56 16.38
N ILE A 517 11.97 -29.91 15.58
CA ILE A 517 12.15 -29.76 14.13
C ILE A 517 12.90 -28.45 13.91
N LEU A 518 14.19 -28.53 13.59
CA LEU A 518 15.04 -27.37 13.37
C LEU A 518 14.95 -26.92 11.90
N ASN A 519 14.21 -25.85 11.65
CA ASN A 519 14.14 -25.20 10.35
C ASN A 519 15.14 -24.03 10.29
N SER A 520 16.32 -24.32 9.76
CA SER A 520 17.47 -23.42 9.72
C SER A 520 18.41 -23.88 8.61
N CYS A 521 19.08 -22.93 7.94
CA CYS A 521 20.23 -23.25 7.09
C CYS A 521 21.40 -23.82 7.93
N HIS A 522 22.28 -24.61 7.30
CA HIS A 522 23.45 -25.24 7.93
C HIS A 522 23.20 -25.87 9.32
N PRO A 523 22.13 -26.67 9.51
CA PRO A 523 21.86 -27.34 10.79
C PRO A 523 22.96 -28.36 11.13
N LEU A 524 23.62 -28.88 10.09
CA LEU A 524 24.91 -29.56 10.11
C LEU A 524 25.97 -28.70 9.42
N VAL A 525 27.21 -28.78 9.90
CA VAL A 525 28.39 -28.16 9.27
C VAL A 525 28.95 -29.09 8.19
N GLN A 526 29.46 -28.54 7.09
CA GLN A 526 30.15 -29.33 6.08
C GLN A 526 31.50 -29.81 6.61
N GLU A 527 31.68 -31.12 6.76
CA GLU A 527 32.95 -31.70 7.20
C GLU A 527 33.63 -32.41 6.03
N LYS A 528 34.93 -32.12 5.79
CA LYS A 528 35.74 -32.70 4.68
C LYS A 528 35.82 -34.24 4.64
N ARG A 529 35.29 -34.94 5.64
CA ARG A 529 35.26 -36.41 5.79
C ARG A 529 33.94 -37.05 5.39
N PHE A 530 32.93 -36.24 5.02
CA PHE A 530 31.63 -36.68 4.53
C PHE A 530 31.36 -36.03 3.17
N GLU A 531 30.61 -36.72 2.31
CA GLU A 531 30.15 -36.18 1.03
C GLU A 531 29.01 -35.16 1.28
N THR A 532 28.88 -34.14 0.43
CA THR A 532 27.84 -33.11 0.57
C THR A 532 26.45 -33.73 0.49
N LEU A 533 25.50 -33.24 1.28
CA LEU A 533 24.12 -33.75 1.31
C LEU A 533 24.01 -35.24 1.65
N THR A 534 25.00 -35.80 2.38
CA THR A 534 24.96 -37.19 2.85
C THR A 534 25.00 -37.31 4.37
N VAL A 535 24.15 -38.20 4.88
CA VAL A 535 24.19 -38.72 6.25
C VAL A 535 23.93 -40.21 6.16
N GLY A 536 24.68 -41.02 6.92
CA GLY A 536 24.51 -42.47 6.92
C GLY A 536 23.28 -42.92 7.73
N ASN A 537 22.72 -44.09 7.38
CA ASN A 537 21.68 -44.75 8.18
C ASN A 537 22.15 -45.18 9.58
N LYS A 538 23.48 -45.27 9.79
CA LYS A 538 24.11 -45.54 11.08
C LYS A 538 24.41 -44.22 11.80
N PRO A 539 24.27 -44.13 13.14
CA PRO A 539 24.60 -42.92 13.89
C PRO A 539 26.07 -42.47 13.67
N GLN A 540 26.24 -41.21 13.32
CA GLN A 540 27.50 -40.54 13.02
C GLN A 540 27.67 -39.32 13.93
N GLN A 541 28.88 -39.10 14.44
CA GLN A 541 29.18 -37.87 15.18
C GLN A 541 29.40 -36.72 14.19
N ARG A 542 28.41 -35.83 14.08
CA ARG A 542 28.42 -34.62 13.24
C ARG A 542 28.62 -33.35 14.09
N ARG A 543 28.90 -32.22 13.43
CA ARG A 543 28.91 -30.87 14.03
C ARG A 543 27.79 -30.01 13.46
N GLY A 544 27.37 -29.00 14.20
CA GLY A 544 26.33 -28.04 13.81
C GLY A 544 25.32 -27.78 14.92
N THR A 545 24.30 -26.99 14.60
CA THR A 545 23.24 -26.60 15.54
C THR A 545 22.45 -27.80 16.04
N ALA A 546 22.05 -28.74 15.17
CA ALA A 546 21.28 -29.92 15.59
C ALA A 546 22.06 -30.85 16.55
N PRO A 547 23.35 -31.18 16.29
CA PRO A 547 24.20 -31.85 17.28
C PRO A 547 24.38 -31.08 18.59
N ALA A 548 24.55 -29.76 18.55
CA ALA A 548 24.72 -28.96 19.76
C ALA A 548 23.45 -28.92 20.62
N LEU A 549 22.28 -28.76 20.01
CA LEU A 549 20.98 -28.71 20.68
C LEU A 549 20.63 -30.06 21.32
N SER A 550 20.79 -31.17 20.59
CA SER A 550 20.58 -32.54 21.13
C SER A 550 21.62 -32.99 22.17
N GLN A 551 22.74 -32.29 22.31
CA GLN A 551 23.70 -32.48 23.41
C GLN A 551 23.37 -31.60 24.62
N ALA A 552 22.76 -30.44 24.41
CA ALA A 552 22.29 -29.56 25.47
C ALA A 552 21.12 -30.20 26.23
N PHE A 553 20.23 -30.88 25.51
CA PHE A 553 19.02 -31.51 26.04
C PHE A 553 18.97 -33.00 25.66
N PRO A 554 19.62 -33.91 26.41
CA PRO A 554 19.76 -35.33 26.06
C PRO A 554 18.44 -36.11 25.84
N GLN A 555 17.33 -35.62 26.38
CA GLN A 555 16.00 -36.19 26.18
C GLN A 555 15.51 -36.04 24.74
N ILE A 556 15.82 -34.93 24.07
CA ILE A 556 15.24 -34.59 22.77
C ILE A 556 15.86 -35.38 21.61
N GLN A 557 15.09 -35.52 20.53
CA GLN A 557 15.61 -35.73 19.18
C GLN A 557 15.46 -34.44 18.38
N VAL A 558 16.46 -34.12 17.56
CA VAL A 558 16.42 -32.98 16.63
C VAL A 558 16.32 -33.50 15.20
N ILE A 559 15.22 -33.18 14.52
CA ILE A 559 15.01 -33.43 13.09
C ILE A 559 15.44 -32.17 12.33
N SER A 560 16.23 -32.30 11.27
CA SER A 560 16.71 -31.17 10.48
C SER A 560 17.00 -31.54 9.02
N GLY A 561 17.28 -30.53 8.21
CA GLY A 561 18.01 -30.69 6.94
C GLY A 561 19.46 -31.17 7.15
N LEU A 562 20.23 -31.17 6.06
CA LEU A 562 21.60 -31.70 5.98
C LEU A 562 22.65 -30.57 6.08
N ASP A 563 23.86 -30.77 5.57
CA ASP A 563 24.92 -29.78 5.48
C ASP A 563 24.75 -28.87 4.24
N GLY A 564 23.90 -27.85 4.33
CA GLY A 564 23.69 -26.88 3.26
C GLY A 564 22.66 -25.80 3.58
N THR A 565 22.28 -25.01 2.56
CA THR A 565 21.16 -24.07 2.63
C THR A 565 19.86 -24.87 2.70
N VAL A 566 18.95 -24.51 3.62
CA VAL A 566 17.70 -25.24 3.84
C VAL A 566 16.52 -24.39 3.36
N TYR A 567 15.60 -25.06 2.66
CA TYR A 567 14.30 -24.54 2.24
C TYR A 567 13.21 -25.46 2.78
N SER A 568 12.10 -24.90 3.25
CA SER A 568 10.98 -25.66 3.79
C SER A 568 9.69 -25.32 3.05
N GLY A 569 8.93 -26.34 2.67
CA GLY A 569 7.56 -26.20 2.20
C GLY A 569 6.58 -26.87 3.16
N ILE A 570 5.39 -26.29 3.31
CA ILE A 570 4.26 -26.97 3.94
C ILE A 570 3.41 -27.60 2.84
N GLU A 571 3.31 -28.92 2.85
CA GLU A 571 2.51 -29.65 1.87
C GLU A 571 1.01 -29.54 2.17
N ARG A 572 0.16 -29.87 1.19
CA ARG A 572 -1.31 -29.90 1.36
C ARG A 572 -1.80 -30.87 2.44
N THR A 573 -0.94 -31.79 2.88
CA THR A 573 -1.16 -32.73 3.98
C THR A 573 -0.90 -32.13 5.37
N GLY A 574 -0.33 -30.92 5.45
CA GLY A 574 0.18 -30.33 6.70
C GLY A 574 1.58 -30.82 7.10
N ASN A 575 2.21 -31.68 6.30
CA ASN A 575 3.60 -32.10 6.53
C ASN A 575 4.59 -31.01 6.12
N MET A 576 5.73 -30.96 6.81
CA MET A 576 6.88 -30.16 6.40
C MET A 576 7.81 -30.97 5.49
N GLN A 577 7.99 -30.50 4.27
CA GLN A 577 9.06 -30.96 3.39
C GLN A 577 10.29 -30.08 3.63
N ILE A 578 11.45 -30.69 3.94
CA ILE A 578 12.71 -29.97 4.20
C ILE A 578 13.71 -30.35 3.12
N THR A 579 14.04 -29.42 2.22
CA THR A 579 15.01 -29.62 1.14
C THR A 579 16.30 -28.86 1.45
N THR A 580 17.42 -29.57 1.38
CA THR A 580 18.76 -29.00 1.57
C THR A 580 19.46 -28.88 0.22
N ARG A 581 20.01 -27.70 -0.08
CA ARG A 581 20.81 -27.40 -1.28
C ARG A 581 22.27 -27.19 -0.89
N ASP A 582 23.20 -27.75 -1.65
CA ASP A 582 24.64 -27.51 -1.46
C ASP A 582 25.19 -26.37 -2.33
N ASN A 583 26.47 -26.04 -2.11
CA ASN A 583 27.17 -24.97 -2.81
C ASN A 583 27.41 -25.26 -4.32
N THR A 584 27.07 -26.46 -4.81
CA THR A 584 27.14 -26.83 -6.23
C THR A 584 25.78 -26.75 -6.93
N GLY A 585 24.70 -26.49 -6.18
CA GLY A 585 23.32 -26.51 -6.66
C GLY A 585 22.66 -27.88 -6.64
N GLY A 586 23.30 -28.90 -6.04
CA GLY A 586 22.66 -30.18 -5.76
C GLY A 586 21.60 -30.03 -4.67
N GLU A 587 20.54 -30.82 -4.71
CA GLU A 587 19.42 -30.78 -3.76
C GLU A 587 19.07 -32.17 -3.21
N SER A 588 18.59 -32.21 -1.97
CA SER A 588 18.11 -33.42 -1.30
C SER A 588 17.02 -33.09 -0.28
N SER A 589 15.87 -33.75 -0.39
CA SER A 589 14.80 -33.68 0.61
C SER A 589 14.99 -34.67 1.78
N MET A 590 16.09 -35.41 1.81
CA MET A 590 16.39 -36.33 2.91
C MET A 590 16.67 -35.54 4.20
N THR A 591 15.92 -35.80 5.26
CA THR A 591 16.18 -35.23 6.59
C THR A 591 17.11 -36.11 7.42
N ALA A 592 17.73 -35.49 8.42
CA ALA A 592 18.53 -36.16 9.43
C ALA A 592 17.85 -36.08 10.80
N VAL A 593 17.99 -37.14 11.60
CA VAL A 593 17.62 -37.12 13.03
C VAL A 593 18.89 -37.22 13.88
N THR A 594 18.99 -36.33 14.87
CA THR A 594 20.13 -36.23 15.77
C THR A 594 19.69 -36.40 17.23
N LYS A 595 20.28 -37.35 17.95
CA LYS A 595 20.04 -37.58 19.38
C LYS A 595 21.36 -37.75 20.11
N ASN A 596 21.55 -37.07 21.25
CA ASN A 596 22.82 -37.05 21.99
C ASN A 596 24.04 -36.68 21.13
N GLY A 597 23.88 -35.79 20.13
CA GLY A 597 24.92 -35.41 19.18
C GLY A 597 25.34 -36.47 18.16
N LEU A 598 24.58 -37.56 18.04
CA LEU A 598 24.74 -38.58 17.00
C LEU A 598 23.62 -38.44 15.96
N THR A 599 24.01 -38.18 14.72
CA THR A 599 23.11 -37.90 13.58
C THR A 599 23.02 -39.11 12.66
N ARG A 600 21.84 -39.43 12.15
CA ARG A 600 21.62 -40.42 11.08
C ARG A 600 20.54 -39.94 10.10
N ALA A 601 20.50 -40.52 8.90
CA ALA A 601 19.40 -40.28 7.97
C ALA A 601 18.04 -40.69 8.59
N HIS A 602 16.97 -40.01 8.21
CA HIS A 602 15.63 -40.20 8.76
C HIS A 602 14.59 -40.54 7.69
N ARG A 603 13.97 -39.53 7.06
CA ARG A 603 12.90 -39.64 6.03
C ARG A 603 12.83 -38.35 5.21
N GLU A 604 12.02 -38.33 4.16
CA GLU A 604 11.91 -37.16 3.27
C GLU A 604 10.87 -36.13 3.76
N GLU A 605 9.76 -36.59 4.36
CA GLU A 605 8.72 -35.72 4.94
C GLU A 605 8.73 -35.74 6.48
N VAL A 606 8.65 -34.58 7.11
CA VAL A 606 8.50 -34.42 8.56
C VAL A 606 7.05 -34.10 8.90
N LYS A 607 6.44 -34.92 9.75
CA LYS A 607 5.11 -34.63 10.31
C LYS A 607 5.22 -33.45 11.27
N ILE A 608 4.30 -32.47 11.15
CA ILE A 608 4.13 -31.41 12.15
C ILE A 608 3.18 -31.86 13.27
N HIS A 609 2.17 -32.68 12.96
CA HIS A 609 1.23 -33.29 13.92
C HIS A 609 1.14 -34.82 13.68
N GLU A 610 0.83 -35.61 14.72
CA GLU A 610 0.73 -37.09 14.65
C GLU A 610 -0.56 -37.64 14.02
#